data_AF-A0AAD5XST7-F1
#
_entry.id   AF-A0AAD5XST7-F1
#
_cell.length_a   1.000
_cell.length_b   1.000
_cell.length_c   1.000
_cell.angle_alpha   90.00
_cell.angle_beta   90.00
_cell.angle_gamma   90.00
#
_symmetry.space_group_name_H-M   'P 1'
#
loop_
_entity.id
_entity.type
_entity.pdbx_description
1 polymer ?
#
loop_
_entity_poly.entity_id
_entity_poly.type
_entity_poly.pdbx_seq_one_letter_code
_entity_poly.pdbx_strand_id
1 'polypeptide(L)' 'MDPKLQQARETMDILHEISLILNTGLDRETLTLCVSLCESGVNPEALAVVIRELRNETNALQERGTDARSNAPAMRH' A
#
# COMPACT_ATOMS: atom_id res chain seq x y z
N MET A 1 6.59 21.05 22.43
CA MET A 1 6.05 20.37 21.24
C MET A 1 5.12 21.35 20.55
N ASP A 2 5.32 21.64 19.27
CA ASP A 2 4.48 22.58 18.53
C ASP A 2 3.05 22.04 18.39
N PRO A 3 2.01 22.84 18.71
CA PRO A 3 0.62 22.36 18.70
C PRO A 3 0.17 21.86 17.31
N LYS A 4 0.70 22.45 16.23
CA LYS A 4 0.43 22.00 14.86
C LYS A 4 0.97 20.61 14.57
N LEU A 5 2.17 20.30 15.06
CA LEU A 5 2.78 18.97 14.93
C LEU A 5 1.99 17.91 15.70
N GLN A 6 1.44 18.28 16.86
CA GLN A 6 0.57 17.39 17.62
C GLN A 6 -0.74 17.09 16.88
N GLN A 7 -1.40 18.11 16.33
CA GLN A 7 -2.65 17.95 15.57
C GLN A 7 -2.47 17.12 14.30
N ALA A 8 -1.36 17.31 13.58
CA ALA A 8 -1.05 16.53 12.38
C ALA A 8 -0.87 15.04 12.71
N ARG A 9 -0.20 14.72 13.83
CA ARG A 9 -0.04 13.34 14.30
C ARG A 9 -1.37 12.71 14.65
N GLU A 10 -2.18 13.40 15.45
CA GLU A 10 -3.51 12.91 15.85
C GLU A 10 -4.42 12.69 14.63
N THR A 11 -4.39 13.61 13.68
CA THR A 11 -5.13 13.46 12.41
C THR A 11 -4.68 12.21 11.65
N MET A 12 -3.36 12.01 11.51
CA MET A 12 -2.83 10.81 10.84
C MET A 12 -3.16 9.52 11.58
N ASP A 13 -3.20 9.53 12.91
CA ASP A 13 -3.55 8.36 13.71
C ASP A 13 -5.03 7.99 13.52
N ILE A 14 -5.93 8.98 13.52
CA ILE A 14 -7.36 8.78 13.21
C ILE A 14 -7.54 8.24 11.78
N LEU A 15 -6.85 8.80 10.79
CA LEU A 15 -6.93 8.32 9.41
C LEU A 15 -6.44 6.86 9.28
N HIS A 16 -5.39 6.50 10.04
CA HIS A 16 -4.90 5.12 10.05
C HIS A 16 -5.89 4.15 10.71
N GLU A 17 -6.54 4.56 11.81
CA GLU A 17 -7.59 3.76 12.43
C GLU A 17 -8.78 3.52 11.48
N ILE A 18 -9.21 4.56 10.76
CA ILE A 18 -10.25 4.44 9.71
C ILE A 18 -9.80 3.45 8.62
N SER A 19 -8.54 3.53 8.18
CA SER A 19 -7.97 2.61 7.18
C SER A 19 -8.03 1.15 7.64
N LEU A 20 -7.75 0.89 8.91
CA LEU A 20 -7.83 -0.45 9.52
C LEU A 20 -9.29 -0.94 9.59
N ILE A 21 -10.22 -0.09 10.03
CA ILE A 21 -11.65 -0.42 10.09
C ILE A 21 -12.21 -0.78 8.71
N LEU A 22 -11.81 -0.02 7.69
CA LEU A 22 -12.23 -0.25 6.30
C LEU A 22 -11.41 -1.34 5.58
N ASN A 23 -10.42 -1.92 6.27
CA ASN A 23 -9.54 -2.96 5.74
C ASN A 23 -8.93 -2.62 4.36
N THR A 24 -8.46 -1.38 4.19
CA THR A 24 -7.88 -0.93 2.91
C THR A 24 -6.52 -1.60 2.62
N GLY A 25 -5.92 -2.19 3.66
CA GLY A 25 -4.58 -2.79 3.61
C GLY A 25 -3.47 -1.76 3.44
N LEU A 26 -3.71 -0.47 3.69
CA LEU A 26 -2.66 0.56 3.67
C LEU A 26 -1.98 0.62 5.04
N ASP A 27 -0.66 0.41 5.05
CA ASP A 27 0.16 0.71 6.23
C ASP A 27 0.29 2.23 6.44
N ARG A 28 0.85 2.61 7.59
CA ARG A 28 0.93 4.02 8.01
C ARG A 28 1.79 4.85 7.06
N GLU A 29 2.85 4.28 6.51
CA GLU A 29 3.75 4.97 5.58
C GLU A 29 3.04 5.23 4.24
N THR A 30 2.43 4.20 3.66
CA THR A 30 1.67 4.30 2.41
C THR A 30 0.50 5.27 2.53
N LEU A 31 -0.23 5.24 3.66
CA LEU A 31 -1.32 6.16 3.92
C LEU A 31 -0.82 7.62 4.01
N THR A 32 0.31 7.86 4.69
CA THR A 32 0.94 9.20 4.77
C THR A 32 1.30 9.73 3.38
N LEU A 33 1.83 8.87 2.52
CA LEU A 33 2.11 9.23 1.13
C LEU A 33 0.83 9.55 0.35
N CYS A 34 -0.23 8.75 0.51
CA CYS A 34 -1.51 9.01 -0.14
C CYS A 34 -2.09 10.37 0.27
N VAL A 35 -2.05 10.69 1.57
CA VAL A 35 -2.48 12.01 2.08
C VAL A 35 -1.65 13.12 1.45
N SER A 36 -0.32 12.97 1.39
CA SER A 36 0.57 13.99 0.80
C SER A 36 0.30 14.23 -0.69
N LEU A 37 -0.03 13.16 -1.44
CA LEU A 37 -0.41 13.24 -2.85
C LEU A 37 -1.77 13.96 -3.00
N CYS A 38 -2.76 13.62 -2.18
CA CYS A 38 -4.06 14.29 -2.18
C CYS A 38 -3.93 15.78 -1.80
N GLU A 39 -3.11 16.12 -0.81
CA GLU A 39 -2.79 17.51 -0.43
C GLU A 39 -2.09 18.28 -1.57
N SER A 40 -1.35 17.57 -2.44
CA SER A 40 -0.74 18.12 -3.65
C SER A 40 -1.71 18.24 -4.83
N GLY A 41 -2.98 17.89 -4.65
CA GLY A 41 -4.04 18.01 -5.67
C GLY A 41 -4.25 16.76 -6.54
N VAL A 42 -3.65 15.62 -6.19
CA VAL A 42 -3.92 14.35 -6.87
C VAL A 42 -5.35 13.90 -6.59
N ASN A 43 -6.05 13.43 -7.62
CA ASN A 43 -7.40 12.89 -7.49
C ASN A 43 -7.36 11.55 -6.70
N PRO A 44 -8.12 11.41 -5.59
CA PRO A 44 -8.06 10.23 -4.74
C PRO A 44 -8.63 8.97 -5.41
N GLU A 45 -9.64 9.09 -6.29
CA GLU A 45 -10.20 7.95 -7.01
C GLU A 45 -9.18 7.36 -8.00
N ALA A 46 -8.47 8.21 -8.75
CA ALA A 46 -7.43 7.81 -9.68
C ALA A 46 -6.23 7.20 -8.93
N LEU A 47 -5.84 7.77 -7.80
CA LEU A 47 -4.80 7.22 -6.94
C LEU A 47 -5.15 5.82 -6.43
N ALA A 48 -6.40 5.59 -6.02
CA ALA A 48 -6.86 4.28 -5.59
C ALA A 48 -6.79 3.23 -6.71
N VAL A 49 -7.10 3.61 -7.96
CA VAL A 49 -6.94 2.75 -9.13
C VAL A 49 -5.48 2.34 -9.31
N VAL A 50 -4.55 3.30 -9.29
CA VAL A 50 -3.11 3.05 -9.45
C VAL A 50 -2.58 2.12 -8.36
N ILE A 51 -2.95 2.35 -7.09
CA ILE A 51 -2.53 1.49 -5.97
C ILE A 51 -2.99 0.05 -6.18
N ARG A 52 -4.23 -0.14 -6.66
CA ARG A 52 -4.79 -1.46 -6.92
C ARG A 52 -4.05 -2.16 -8.07
N GLU A 53 -3.76 -1.44 -9.14
CA GLU A 53 -3.02 -1.98 -10.29
C GLU A 53 -1.61 -2.43 -9.88
N LEU A 54 -0.86 -1.59 -9.17
CA LEU A 54 0.48 -1.94 -8.69
C LEU A 54 0.50 -3.17 -7.77
N ARG A 55 -0.50 -3.31 -6.89
CA ARG A 55 -0.66 -4.49 -6.03
C ARG A 55 -0.93 -5.74 -6.86
N ASN A 56 -1.83 -5.65 -7.84
CA ASN A 56 -2.15 -6.77 -8.72
C ASN A 56 -0.92 -7.21 -9.53
N GLU A 57 -0.16 -6.27 -10.09
CA GLU A 57 1.07 -6.57 -10.83
C GLU A 57 2.12 -7.22 -9.95
N THR A 58 2.31 -6.72 -8.73
CA THR A 58 3.26 -7.29 -7.76
C THR A 58 2.91 -8.73 -7.43
N ASN A 59 1.62 -9.01 -7.17
CA ASN A 59 1.15 -10.37 -6.89
C ASN A 59 1.37 -11.30 -8.09
N ALA A 60 1.02 -10.85 -9.30
CA ALA A 60 1.23 -11.63 -10.52
C ALA A 60 2.72 -11.95 -10.78
N LEU A 61 3.62 -11.02 -10.45
CA LEU A 61 5.06 -11.25 -10.53
C LEU A 61 5.55 -12.29 -9.50
N GLN A 62 4.99 -12.28 -8.29
CA GLN A 62 5.31 -13.26 -7.25
C GLN A 62 4.85 -14.67 -7.65
N GLU A 63 3.63 -14.80 -8.19
CA GLU A 63 3.08 -16.09 -8.66
C GLU A 63 3.95 -16.70 -9.77
N ARG A 64 4.36 -15.89 -10.76
CA ARG A 64 5.28 -16.34 -11.83
C ARG A 64 6.65 -16.76 -11.30
N GLY A 65 7.14 -16.10 -10.25
CA GLY A 65 8.39 -16.44 -9.60
C GLY A 65 8.32 -17.76 -8.81
N THR A 66 7.16 -18.11 -8.27
CA THR A 66 6.93 -19.39 -7.58
C THR A 66 6.82 -20.56 -8.54
N ASP A 67 6.19 -20.39 -9.70
CA ASP A 67 6.07 -21.44 -10.73
C ASP A 67 7.42 -21.80 -11.36
N ALA A 68 8.31 -20.82 -11.53
CA ALA A 68 9.65 -21.07 -12.04
C ALA A 68 10.53 -21.92 -11.10
N ARG A 69 10.26 -21.90 -9.78
CA ARG A 69 11.01 -22.68 -8.78
C ARG A 69 10.46 -24.10 -8.59
N SER A 70 9.17 -24.33 -8.83
CA SER A 70 8.55 -25.65 -8.67
C SER A 70 8.84 -26.61 -9.83
N ASN A 71 9.25 -26.11 -11.00
CA ASN A 71 9.52 -26.91 -12.20
C ASN A 71 11.02 -27.27 -12.41
N ALA A 72 11.86 -27.18 -11.38
CA ALA A 72 13.26 -27.65 -11.49
C ALA A 72 13.27 -29.18 -11.70
N PRO A 73 13.86 -29.70 -12.79
CA PRO A 73 13.86 -31.14 -13.05
C PRO A 73 14.71 -31.84 -11.99
N ALA A 74 14.09 -32.71 -11.20
CA ALA A 74 14.81 -33.59 -10.29
C ALA A 74 15.79 -34.45 -11.09
N MET A 75 17.09 -34.11 -11.01
CA MET A 75 18.17 -34.96 -11.51
C MET A 75 18.12 -36.27 -10.72
N ARG A 76 17.48 -37.27 -11.32
CA ARG A 76 17.46 -38.66 -10.85
C ARG A 76 18.83 -39.26 -11.16
N HIS A 77 19.53 -39.68 -10.11
CA HIS A 77 20.66 -40.62 -10.21
C HIS A 77 20.13 -42.05 -10.39
#